data_AF-A0A932FM84-F1
#
_entry.id   AF-A0A932FM84-F1
#
_cell.length_a   1.000
_cell.length_b   1.000
_cell.length_c   1.000
_cell.angle_alpha   90.00
_cell.angle_beta   90.00
_cell.angle_gamma   90.00
#
_symmetry.space_group_name_H-M   'P 1'
#
loop_
_entity.id
_entity.type
_entity.pdbx_description
1 polymer ?
#
loop_
_entity_poly.entity_id
_entity_poly.type
_entity_poly.pdbx_seq_one_letter_code
_entity_poly.pdbx_strand_id
1 'polypeptide(L)'
;MTANIAKLNPGFTFHAEGRSGAIFYKRDEHVLELYWEMSGVPDYDILLWIDESYFWTYPKKEKIEDTERDQIIRALDLWLRKENLRSDAFPPASPKVI
;
A
#
# COMPACT_ATOMS: atom_id res chain seq x y z
N MET A 1 -3.86 -5.23 -13.93
CA MET A 1 -2.90 -5.10 -15.05
C MET A 1 -1.55 -5.49 -14.50
N THR A 2 -0.71 -6.26 -15.21
CA THR A 2 0.60 -6.65 -14.63
C THR A 2 1.57 -5.49 -14.82
N ALA A 3 1.84 -4.72 -13.76
CA ALA A 3 2.94 -3.77 -13.78
C ALA A 3 4.23 -4.49 -14.22
N ASN A 4 5.05 -3.85 -15.05
CA ASN A 4 6.31 -4.45 -15.47
C ASN A 4 7.27 -4.46 -14.26
N ILE A 5 7.31 -5.60 -13.55
CA ILE A 5 8.07 -5.81 -12.31
C ILE A 5 9.54 -5.38 -12.43
N ALA A 6 10.14 -5.55 -13.63
CA ALA A 6 11.52 -5.15 -13.89
C ALA A 6 11.72 -3.62 -13.83
N LYS A 7 10.68 -2.82 -14.04
CA LYS A 7 10.73 -1.36 -13.98
C LYS A 7 10.42 -0.78 -12.60
N LEU A 8 9.97 -1.59 -11.66
CA LEU A 8 9.71 -1.15 -10.29
C LEU A 8 11.04 -0.92 -9.56
N ASN A 9 11.15 0.23 -8.89
CA ASN A 9 12.23 0.51 -7.96
C ASN A 9 12.02 -0.27 -6.66
N PRO A 10 13.08 -0.64 -5.93
CA PRO A 10 12.95 -1.17 -4.57
C PRO A 10 12.16 -0.20 -3.66
N GLY A 11 11.33 -0.75 -2.78
CA GLY A 11 10.43 0.01 -1.90
C GLY A 11 9.05 0.22 -2.51
N PHE A 12 8.38 1.30 -2.11
CA PHE A 12 7.00 1.60 -2.52
C PHE A 12 6.97 2.46 -3.79
N THR A 13 6.03 2.16 -4.69
CA THR A 13 5.73 2.94 -5.89
C THR A 13 4.22 3.16 -5.98
N PHE A 14 3.80 4.43 -6.04
CA PHE A 14 2.41 4.79 -6.31
C PHE A 14 2.14 4.70 -7.82
N HIS A 15 1.13 3.93 -8.22
CA HIS A 15 0.70 3.84 -9.61
C HIS A 15 -0.80 4.17 -9.71
N ALA A 16 -1.12 5.15 -10.56
CA ALA A 16 -2.48 5.66 -10.73
C ALA A 16 -3.05 5.34 -12.11
N GLU A 17 -4.29 4.88 -12.12
CA GLU A 17 -5.10 4.53 -13.29
C GLU A 17 -6.46 5.23 -13.19
N GLY A 18 -6.44 6.57 -13.26
CA GLY A 18 -7.64 7.38 -13.11
C GLY A 18 -8.03 7.59 -11.64
N ARG A 19 -9.20 7.07 -11.24
CA ARG A 19 -9.72 7.20 -9.86
C ARG A 19 -9.34 6.01 -8.96
N SER A 20 -8.52 5.10 -9.46
CA SER A 20 -8.00 3.98 -8.70
C SER A 20 -6.62 3.60 -9.21
N GLY A 21 -6.00 2.61 -8.60
CA GLY A 21 -4.72 2.10 -9.02
C GLY A 21 -4.15 1.10 -8.04
N ALA A 22 -2.82 1.03 -8.00
CA ALA A 22 -2.12 0.16 -7.08
C ALA A 22 -0.92 0.86 -6.45
N ILE A 23 -0.60 0.47 -5.22
CA ILE A 23 0.70 0.70 -4.61
C ILE A 23 1.47 -0.61 -4.74
N PHE A 24 2.65 -0.54 -5.36
CA PHE A 24 3.55 -1.69 -5.44
C PHE A 24 4.62 -1.58 -4.37
N TYR A 25 4.85 -2.65 -3.62
CA TYR A 25 6.02 -2.82 -2.77
C TYR A 25 6.95 -3.86 -3.39
N LYS A 26 8.18 -3.47 -3.71
CA LYS A 26 9.21 -4.37 -4.23
C LYS A 26 10.33 -4.57 -3.23
N ARG A 27 10.68 -5.83 -2.97
CA ARG A 27 11.89 -6.22 -2.25
C ARG A 27 12.52 -7.41 -2.94
N ASP A 28 13.74 -7.24 -3.42
CA ASP A 28 14.43 -8.24 -4.25
C ASP A 28 13.55 -8.68 -5.44
N GLU A 29 13.25 -9.97 -5.53
CA GLU A 29 12.39 -10.57 -6.55
C GLU A 29 10.91 -10.61 -6.13
N HIS A 30 10.57 -10.15 -4.93
CA HIS A 30 9.20 -10.15 -4.42
C HIS A 30 8.49 -8.83 -4.71
N VAL A 31 7.22 -8.93 -5.12
CA VAL A 31 6.32 -7.79 -5.33
C VAL A 31 4.99 -8.06 -4.65
N LEU A 32 4.57 -7.09 -3.84
CA LEU A 32 3.23 -6.99 -3.28
C LEU A 32 2.49 -5.85 -3.99
N GLU A 33 1.26 -6.12 -4.39
CA GLU A 33 0.35 -5.15 -5.00
C GLU A 33 -0.80 -4.87 -4.03
N LEU A 34 -1.04 -3.60 -3.73
CA LEU A 34 -2.12 -3.15 -2.87
C LEU A 34 -3.03 -2.23 -3.67
N TYR A 35 -4.28 -2.64 -3.86
CA TYR A 35 -5.25 -1.83 -4.60
C TYR A 35 -5.65 -0.60 -3.79
N TRP A 36 -5.85 0.53 -4.48
CA TRP A 36 -6.41 1.74 -3.90
C TRP A 36 -7.44 2.39 -4.82
N GLU A 37 -8.36 3.15 -4.24
CA GLU A 37 -9.25 4.05 -4.97
C GLU A 37 -9.31 5.43 -4.33
N MET A 38 -9.64 6.45 -5.12
CA MET A 38 -9.78 7.82 -4.66
C MET A 38 -10.98 7.92 -3.72
N SER A 39 -10.74 8.45 -2.53
CA SER A 39 -11.78 8.70 -1.54
C SER A 39 -12.82 9.72 -2.06
N GLY A 40 -14.08 9.49 -1.72
CA GLY A 40 -15.18 10.44 -1.93
C GLY A 40 -15.41 11.39 -0.76
N VAL A 41 -14.71 11.20 0.37
CA VAL A 41 -14.87 12.00 1.60
C VAL A 41 -13.63 12.86 1.87
N PRO A 42 -13.75 14.00 2.56
CA PRO A 42 -12.63 14.94 2.77
C PRO A 42 -11.50 14.43 3.67
N ASP A 43 -11.78 13.44 4.51
CA ASP A 43 -10.86 12.97 5.56
C ASP A 43 -9.70 12.14 5.00
N TYR A 44 -9.94 11.46 3.88
CA TYR A 44 -8.98 10.58 3.22
C TYR A 44 -8.78 10.99 1.77
N ASP A 45 -7.59 10.76 1.24
CA ASP A 45 -7.28 10.94 -0.17
C ASP A 45 -7.53 9.64 -0.95
N ILE A 46 -7.21 8.50 -0.33
CA ILE A 46 -7.40 7.15 -0.89
C ILE A 46 -8.06 6.19 0.09
N LEU A 47 -8.77 5.21 -0.44
CA LEU A 47 -9.19 3.99 0.27
C LEU A 47 -8.24 2.86 -0.15
N LEU A 48 -7.70 2.12 0.82
CA LEU A 48 -6.60 1.17 0.60
C LEU A 48 -6.90 -0.22 1.15
N TRP A 49 -6.85 -1.23 0.28
CA TRP A 49 -7.14 -2.62 0.64
C TRP A 49 -5.90 -3.34 1.16
N ILE A 50 -5.63 -3.19 2.46
CA ILE A 50 -4.50 -3.88 3.11
C ILE A 50 -4.81 -5.33 3.50
N ASP A 51 -6.08 -5.74 3.48
CA ASP A 51 -6.47 -7.09 3.88
C ASP A 51 -5.98 -8.16 2.89
N GLU A 52 -5.60 -7.78 1.68
CA GLU A 52 -5.06 -8.69 0.67
C GLU A 52 -3.53 -8.88 0.78
N SER A 53 -2.88 -8.19 1.73
CA SER A 53 -1.42 -8.17 1.91
C SER A 53 -0.80 -9.42 2.56
N TYR A 54 -1.52 -10.54 2.59
CA TYR A 54 -1.00 -11.79 3.16
C TYR A 54 -0.17 -12.62 2.18
N PHE A 55 -0.20 -12.28 0.89
CA PHE A 55 0.50 -13.02 -0.15
C PHE A 55 1.26 -12.08 -1.06
N TRP A 56 2.43 -12.52 -1.48
CA TRP A 56 3.15 -11.89 -2.57
C TRP A 56 2.35 -12.05 -3.87
N THR A 57 2.22 -10.95 -4.61
CA THR A 57 1.68 -10.94 -5.97
C THR A 57 2.65 -11.64 -6.93
N TYR A 58 3.95 -11.44 -6.69
CA TYR A 58 5.03 -12.14 -7.39
C TYR A 58 6.18 -12.46 -6.41
N PRO A 59 6.77 -13.67 -6.45
CA PRO A 59 6.21 -14.87 -7.07
C PRO A 59 4.85 -15.21 -6.46
N LYS A 60 3.92 -15.64 -7.32
CA LYS A 60 2.49 -15.73 -6.99
C LYS A 60 2.20 -16.77 -5.90
N LYS A 61 1.33 -16.44 -4.94
CA LYS A 61 0.83 -17.33 -3.86
C LYS A 61 1.86 -17.69 -2.77
N GLU A 62 3.00 -17.01 -2.71
CA GLU A 62 3.89 -17.13 -1.55
C GLU A 62 3.30 -16.34 -0.38
N LYS A 63 3.10 -16.99 0.77
CA LYS A 63 2.58 -16.31 1.96
C LYS A 63 3.67 -15.38 2.51
N ILE A 64 3.27 -14.17 2.88
CA ILE A 64 4.10 -13.22 3.61
C ILE A 64 4.04 -13.61 5.09
N GLU A 65 5.20 -13.74 5.74
CA GLU A 65 5.24 -14.06 7.16
C GLU A 65 4.61 -12.95 8.00
N ASP A 66 3.91 -13.28 9.07
CA ASP A 66 3.08 -12.30 9.78
C ASP A 66 3.93 -11.11 10.32
N THR A 67 5.14 -11.39 10.82
CA THR A 67 6.09 -10.35 11.27
C THR A 67 6.60 -9.48 10.13
N GLU A 68 6.82 -10.07 8.96
CA GLU A 68 7.25 -9.36 7.76
C GLU A 68 6.13 -8.47 7.22
N ARG A 69 4.91 -9.00 7.17
CA ARG A 69 3.71 -8.25 6.80
C ARG A 69 3.56 -7.03 7.71
N ASP A 70 3.68 -7.20 9.02
CA ASP A 70 3.61 -6.09 9.98
C ASP A 70 4.68 -5.02 9.71
N GLN A 71 5.89 -5.42 9.32
CA GLN A 71 6.95 -4.49 8.93
C GLN A 71 6.60 -3.75 7.64
N ILE A 72 6.08 -4.44 6.62
CA ILE A 72 5.65 -3.84 5.35
C ILE A 72 4.51 -2.84 5.59
N ILE A 73 3.50 -3.21 6.38
CA ILE A 73 2.36 -2.35 6.69
C ILE A 73 2.79 -1.11 7.48
N ARG A 74 3.68 -1.23 8.46
CA ARG A 74 4.26 -0.07 9.16
C ARG A 74 5.07 0.83 8.22
N ALA A 75 5.86 0.23 7.33
CA ALA A 75 6.64 0.99 6.36
C ALA A 75 5.74 1.71 5.35
N LEU A 76 4.59 1.12 4.98
CA LEU A 76 3.59 1.72 4.11
C LEU A 76 2.95 2.95 4.74
N ASP A 77 2.54 2.90 6.02
CA ASP A 77 2.01 4.06 6.74
C ASP A 77 3.03 5.23 6.74
N LEU A 78 4.28 4.95 7.10
CA LEU A 78 5.34 5.96 7.11
C LEU A 78 5.59 6.55 5.71
N TRP A 79 5.56 5.70 4.68
CA TRP A 79 5.77 6.13 3.32
C TRP A 79 4.60 7.00 2.81
N LEU A 80 3.35 6.60 3.06
CA LEU A 80 2.17 7.41 2.71
C LEU A 80 2.20 8.79 3.37
N ARG A 81 2.58 8.87 4.64
CA ARG A 81 2.76 10.16 5.34
C ARG A 81 3.83 11.02 4.69
N LYS A 82 4.94 10.42 4.24
CA LYS A 82 6.01 11.14 3.53
C LYS A 82 5.55 11.67 2.17
N GLU A 83 4.72 10.89 1.46
CA GLU A 83 4.08 11.30 0.20
C GLU A 83 2.89 12.25 0.42
N ASN A 84 2.56 12.57 1.68
CA ASN A 84 1.43 13.40 2.07
C ASN A 84 0.07 12.87 1.56
N LEU A 85 -0.09 11.54 1.56
CA LEU A 85 -1.31 10.82 1.19
C LEU A 85 -2.01 10.26 2.43
N ARG A 86 -3.29 10.62 2.63
CA ARG A 86 -4.12 10.10 3.72
C ARG A 86 -4.92 8.90 3.25
N SER A 87 -4.82 7.79 3.98
CA SER A 87 -5.52 6.54 3.70
C SER A 87 -6.46 6.17 4.85
N ASP A 88 -7.59 5.55 4.54
CA ASP A 88 -8.54 5.00 5.52
C ASP A 88 -7.95 3.84 6.34
N ALA A 89 -6.96 3.13 5.77
CA ALA A 89 -6.25 2.05 6.46
C ALA A 89 -5.36 2.57 7.60
N PHE A 90 -4.98 3.84 7.56
CA PHE A 90 -4.08 4.48 8.54
C PHE A 90 -4.64 5.82 8.99
N PRO A 91 -5.79 5.83 9.69
CA PRO A 91 -6.36 7.08 10.15
C PRO A 91 -5.35 7.79 11.07
N PRO A 92 -5.26 9.13 11.01
CA PRO A 92 -4.48 9.87 11.99
C PRO A 92 -4.98 9.50 13.38
N ALA A 93 -4.07 9.39 14.36
CA ALA A 93 -4.48 9.18 15.74
C ALA A 93 -5.52 10.26 16.09
N SER A 94 -6.76 9.83 16.35
CA SER A 94 -7.86 10.76 16.56
C SER A 94 -7.43 11.81 17.57
N PRO A 95 -7.67 13.11 17.33
CA PRO A 95 -7.47 14.09 18.38
C PRO A 95 -8.29 13.61 19.58
N LYS A 96 -7.63 13.43 20.73
CA LYS A 96 -8.35 13.22 21.98
C LYS A 96 -9.29 14.40 22.11
N VAL A 97 -10.60 14.15 21.98
CA VAL A 97 -11.61 15.13 22.34
C VAL A 97 -11.40 15.37 23.83
N ILE A 98 -10.95 16.58 24.17
CA ILE A 98 -10.80 17.07 25.54
C ILE A 98 -12.16 17.62 25.99
#